data_AF-A0A9P3PGE1-F1
#
_entry.id   AF-A0A9P3PGE1-F1
#
_cell.length_a   1.000
_cell.length_b   1.000
_cell.length_c   1.000
_cell.angle_alpha   90.00
_cell.angle_beta   90.00
_cell.angle_gamma   90.00
#
_symmetry.space_group_name_H-M   'P 1'
#
loop_
_entity.id
_entity.type
_entity.pdbx_description
1 polymer ?
#
loop_
_entity_poly.entity_id
_entity_poly.type
_entity_poly.pdbx_seq_one_letter_code
_entity_poly.pdbx_strand_id
1 'polypeptide(L)'
;MDAVNKWAAGLSYGPVLSQTDLYLLKTELELHPILLGKHSTFHLVFNILTGQTSGFNQDARDRDLAFTAKDEPATMPRVSQVIIITPHSPWCTIVKNERGVTMADICTQIWKDYTDNTVTDAEFASVPPRVQEQIRRCAMHNRNAAVSGGAWGAPYYSPAPQTGGFKRVDWLRERTFFETLQRNDNYAISRLGRRTAITAPPIIVHTLLPVRHYNNRFLPREKRAIKDGSDYQSQPRSEALHAKPYTREPNFEPTLLSSRTTL
;
A
#
# COMPACT_ATOMS: atom_id res chain seq x y z
N MET A 1 -13.78 -33.20 22.70
CA MET A 1 -13.94 -33.13 21.23
C MET A 1 -13.43 -31.78 20.82
N ASP A 2 -12.32 -31.72 20.09
CA ASP A 2 -11.78 -30.46 19.59
C ASP A 2 -12.77 -29.88 18.58
N ALA A 3 -13.33 -28.72 18.88
CA ALA A 3 -14.19 -28.00 17.96
C ALA A 3 -13.36 -27.60 16.75
N VAL A 4 -13.66 -28.19 15.58
CA VAL A 4 -12.93 -27.88 14.35
C VAL A 4 -13.15 -26.40 14.01
N ASN A 5 -12.05 -25.64 13.92
CA ASN A 5 -12.08 -24.21 13.61
C ASN A 5 -12.91 -23.96 12.35
N LYS A 6 -13.87 -23.03 12.37
CA LYS A 6 -14.70 -22.72 11.20
C LYS A 6 -13.91 -22.29 9.96
N TRP A 7 -12.67 -21.82 10.15
CA TRP A 7 -11.75 -21.43 9.08
C TRP A 7 -10.78 -22.54 8.66
N ALA A 8 -10.91 -23.74 9.22
CA ALA A 8 -10.00 -24.83 8.89
C ALA A 8 -10.03 -25.13 7.38
N ALA A 9 -8.83 -25.31 6.81
CA ALA A 9 -8.69 -25.68 5.42
C ALA A 9 -9.38 -27.02 5.14
N GLY A 10 -9.99 -27.15 3.96
CA GLY A 10 -10.57 -28.42 3.51
C GLY A 10 -11.89 -28.28 2.76
N LEU A 11 -12.33 -29.39 2.17
CA LEU A 11 -13.58 -29.46 1.41
C LEU A 11 -14.81 -29.58 2.32
N SER A 12 -14.62 -29.89 3.61
CA SER A 12 -15.66 -30.25 4.56
C SER A 12 -16.62 -29.10 4.95
N TYR A 13 -16.31 -27.85 4.58
CA TYR A 13 -17.06 -26.66 5.00
C TYR A 13 -18.04 -26.15 3.94
N GLY A 14 -19.21 -26.78 3.83
CA GLY A 14 -20.35 -26.30 3.03
C GLY A 14 -20.07 -26.12 1.52
N PRO A 15 -21.08 -25.76 0.72
CA PRO A 15 -20.88 -25.48 -0.71
C PRO A 15 -20.09 -24.18 -0.92
N VAL A 16 -19.38 -24.09 -2.05
CA VAL A 16 -18.81 -22.83 -2.53
C VAL A 16 -19.89 -22.08 -3.29
N LEU A 17 -20.23 -20.88 -2.83
CA LEU A 17 -21.32 -20.10 -3.41
C LEU A 17 -20.84 -19.31 -4.62
N SER A 18 -21.62 -19.38 -5.71
CA SER A 18 -21.47 -18.48 -6.85
C SER A 18 -22.04 -17.10 -6.56
N GLN A 19 -21.74 -16.12 -7.41
CA GLN A 19 -22.35 -14.79 -7.30
C GLN A 19 -23.89 -14.86 -7.36
N THR A 20 -24.43 -15.74 -8.20
CA THR A 20 -25.87 -15.98 -8.31
C THR A 20 -26.44 -16.59 -7.02
N ASP A 21 -25.75 -17.55 -6.42
CA ASP A 21 -26.23 -18.18 -5.18
C ASP A 21 -26.27 -17.18 -4.03
N LEU A 22 -25.21 -16.38 -3.89
CA LEU A 22 -25.16 -15.37 -2.85
C LEU A 22 -26.26 -14.31 -3.03
N TYR A 23 -26.60 -13.97 -4.27
CA TYR A 23 -27.73 -13.10 -4.57
C TYR A 23 -29.05 -13.67 -4.07
N LEU A 24 -29.33 -14.92 -4.45
CA LEU A 24 -30.60 -15.58 -4.16
C LEU A 24 -30.76 -15.83 -2.66
N LEU A 25 -29.68 -16.27 -2.00
CA LEU A 25 -29.68 -16.62 -0.58
C LEU A 25 -29.60 -15.40 0.34
N LYS A 26 -29.17 -14.24 -0.17
CA LYS A 26 -28.97 -12.99 0.60
C LYS A 26 -28.12 -13.21 1.85
N THR A 27 -27.12 -14.08 1.76
CA THR A 27 -26.25 -14.44 2.89
C THR A 27 -25.28 -13.32 3.20
N GLU A 28 -25.01 -13.12 4.49
CA GLU A 28 -23.96 -12.22 4.94
C GLU A 28 -22.60 -12.92 4.84
N LEU A 29 -21.64 -12.25 4.20
CA LEU A 29 -20.27 -12.71 4.09
C LEU A 29 -19.43 -12.14 5.23
N GLU A 30 -18.88 -13.03 6.05
CA GLU A 30 -17.86 -12.74 7.03
C GLU A 30 -16.47 -12.86 6.37
N LEU A 31 -15.57 -11.92 6.68
CA LEU A 31 -14.19 -11.97 6.23
C LEU A 31 -13.30 -12.65 7.27
N HIS A 32 -12.22 -13.27 6.80
CA HIS A 32 -11.22 -13.87 7.67
C HIS A 32 -10.65 -12.86 8.68
N PRO A 33 -10.53 -13.21 9.99
CA PRO A 33 -10.05 -12.27 11.02
C PRO A 33 -8.66 -11.68 10.74
N ILE A 34 -7.78 -12.42 10.07
CA ILE A 34 -6.45 -11.93 9.66
C ILE A 34 -6.57 -10.82 8.62
N LEU A 35 -7.46 -10.96 7.62
CA LEU A 35 -7.72 -9.92 6.63
C LEU A 35 -8.35 -8.68 7.26
N LEU A 36 -9.19 -8.86 8.28
CA LEU A 36 -9.78 -7.78 9.05
C LEU A 36 -8.78 -7.08 9.98
N GLY A 37 -7.59 -7.64 10.20
CA GLY A 37 -6.63 -7.18 11.21
C GLY A 37 -7.13 -7.36 12.66
N LYS A 38 -8.11 -8.26 12.88
CA LYS A 38 -8.74 -8.53 14.18
C LYS A 38 -8.25 -9.83 14.84
N HIS A 39 -7.38 -10.57 14.18
CA HIS A 39 -6.79 -11.78 14.75
C HIS A 39 -5.83 -11.42 15.89
N SER A 40 -5.96 -12.07 17.04
CA SER A 40 -5.26 -11.67 18.28
C SER A 40 -3.77 -11.99 18.28
N THR A 41 -3.35 -13.07 17.62
CA THR A 41 -1.99 -13.60 17.69
C THR A 41 -1.20 -13.44 16.39
N PHE A 42 -1.82 -12.93 15.32
CA PHE A 42 -1.19 -12.87 14.01
C PHE A 42 -1.67 -11.64 13.24
N HIS A 43 -0.75 -10.79 12.84
CA HIS A 43 -0.98 -9.68 11.93
C HIS A 43 -0.32 -9.96 10.59
N LEU A 44 -1.08 -9.92 9.50
CA LEU A 44 -0.56 -10.13 8.17
C LEU A 44 0.33 -8.96 7.75
N VAL A 45 1.53 -9.30 7.28
CA VAL A 45 2.49 -8.37 6.68
C VAL A 45 2.67 -8.80 5.24
N PHE A 46 2.00 -8.08 4.34
CA PHE A 46 2.04 -8.39 2.91
C PHE A 46 2.51 -7.16 2.13
N ASN A 47 3.64 -7.31 1.44
CA ASN A 47 4.22 -6.28 0.60
C ASN A 47 3.85 -6.53 -0.87
N ILE A 48 2.99 -5.68 -1.41
CA ILE A 48 2.44 -5.75 -2.77
C ILE A 48 3.52 -5.54 -3.82
N LEU A 49 4.64 -4.89 -3.51
CA LEU A 49 5.74 -4.72 -4.46
C LEU A 49 6.50 -6.03 -4.68
N THR A 50 6.77 -6.76 -3.60
CA THR A 50 7.61 -7.97 -3.63
C THR A 50 6.81 -9.28 -3.67
N GLY A 51 5.53 -9.24 -3.34
CA GLY A 51 4.71 -10.44 -3.15
C GLY A 51 4.96 -11.17 -1.81
N GLN A 52 5.98 -10.77 -1.05
CA GLN A 52 6.31 -11.38 0.24
C GLN A 52 5.15 -11.27 1.23
N THR A 53 4.76 -12.42 1.77
CA THR A 53 3.79 -12.54 2.87
C THR A 53 4.49 -13.08 4.10
N SER A 54 4.26 -12.44 5.24
CA SER A 54 4.79 -12.82 6.55
C SER A 54 3.80 -12.42 7.64
N GLY A 55 4.09 -12.79 8.88
CA GLY A 55 3.28 -12.46 10.04
C GLY A 55 4.05 -11.70 11.10
N PHE A 56 3.34 -10.86 11.84
CA PHE A 56 3.84 -10.18 13.02
C PHE A 56 3.00 -10.55 14.25
N ASN A 57 3.66 -10.81 15.38
CA ASN A 57 3.02 -10.94 16.69
C ASN A 57 3.83 -10.14 17.72
N GLN A 58 3.13 -9.48 18.64
CA GLN A 58 3.72 -8.71 19.73
C GLN A 58 4.61 -9.57 20.66
N ASP A 59 4.33 -10.86 20.78
CA ASP A 59 5.11 -11.77 21.63
C ASP A 59 6.37 -12.32 20.95
N ALA A 60 6.41 -12.28 19.61
CA ALA A 60 7.50 -12.79 18.79
C ALA A 60 8.14 -11.67 17.96
N ARG A 61 8.49 -10.55 18.60
CA ARG A 61 8.97 -9.33 17.91
C ARG A 61 10.31 -9.51 17.18
N ASP A 62 11.10 -10.49 17.60
CA ASP A 62 12.46 -10.69 17.12
C ASP A 62 12.53 -11.49 15.82
N ARG A 63 11.40 -12.00 15.31
CA ARG A 63 11.35 -12.78 14.08
C ARG A 63 10.03 -12.63 13.33
N ASP A 64 10.10 -12.75 12.01
CA ASP A 64 8.91 -12.89 11.19
C ASP A 64 8.24 -14.24 11.43
N LEU A 65 6.91 -14.25 11.50
CA LEU A 65 6.11 -15.46 11.60
C LEU A 65 5.75 -15.98 10.20
N ALA A 66 5.75 -17.29 10.05
CA ALA A 66 5.28 -17.93 8.82
C ALA A 66 3.77 -17.72 8.67
N PHE A 67 3.33 -17.41 7.46
CA PHE A 67 1.91 -17.29 7.13
C PHE A 67 1.27 -18.67 6.93
N THR A 68 0.93 -19.34 8.03
CA THR A 68 0.36 -20.71 8.03
C THR A 68 -1.09 -20.76 7.56
N ALA A 69 -1.85 -19.69 7.79
CA ALA A 69 -3.27 -19.56 7.43
C ALA A 69 -3.53 -19.33 5.92
N LYS A 70 -2.53 -19.55 5.05
CA LYS A 70 -2.63 -19.27 3.61
C LYS A 70 -3.68 -20.12 2.89
N ASP A 71 -3.91 -21.34 3.36
CA ASP A 71 -4.83 -22.32 2.78
C ASP A 71 -6.25 -22.24 3.40
N GLU A 72 -6.44 -21.34 4.38
CA GLU A 72 -7.75 -21.07 4.99
C GLU A 72 -8.63 -20.25 4.03
N PRO A 73 -9.96 -20.41 4.08
CA PRO A 73 -10.86 -19.66 3.23
C PRO A 73 -10.87 -18.18 3.63
N ALA A 74 -10.90 -17.29 2.64
CA ALA A 74 -10.88 -15.85 2.88
C ALA A 74 -12.23 -15.32 3.40
N THR A 75 -13.33 -16.02 3.12
CA THR A 75 -14.69 -15.64 3.48
C THR A 75 -15.48 -16.82 4.04
N MET A 76 -16.49 -16.50 4.84
CA MET A 76 -17.51 -17.44 5.31
C MET A 76 -18.90 -16.85 5.07
N PRO A 77 -19.82 -17.52 4.35
CA PRO A 77 -19.62 -18.73 3.53
C PRO A 77 -18.50 -18.61 2.49
N ARG A 78 -18.02 -19.74 1.98
CA ARG A 78 -17.02 -19.77 0.91
C ARG A 78 -17.61 -19.26 -0.38
N VAL A 79 -16.85 -18.44 -1.11
CA VAL A 79 -17.28 -17.88 -2.40
C VAL A 79 -16.30 -18.24 -3.49
N SER A 80 -16.83 -18.39 -4.70
CA SER A 80 -16.01 -18.64 -5.90
C SER A 80 -15.30 -17.39 -6.41
N GLN A 81 -15.77 -16.20 -6.04
CA GLN A 81 -15.21 -14.93 -6.50
C GLN A 81 -15.29 -13.83 -5.44
N VAL A 82 -14.21 -13.06 -5.31
CA VAL A 82 -14.10 -11.86 -4.47
C VAL A 82 -13.67 -10.68 -5.34
N ILE A 83 -14.27 -9.50 -5.11
CA ILE A 83 -13.88 -8.27 -5.80
C ILE A 83 -13.29 -7.31 -4.76
N ILE A 84 -12.03 -6.93 -4.94
CA ILE A 84 -11.30 -6.05 -4.04
C ILE A 84 -11.15 -4.69 -4.73
N ILE A 85 -11.53 -3.64 -4.02
CA ILE A 85 -11.39 -2.26 -4.48
C ILE A 85 -10.65 -1.45 -3.41
N THR A 86 -10.02 -0.35 -3.82
CA THR A 86 -9.34 0.54 -2.89
C THR A 86 -9.60 1.99 -3.28
N PRO A 87 -9.61 2.94 -2.32
CA PRO A 87 -9.62 4.37 -2.62
C PRO A 87 -8.33 4.88 -3.26
N HIS A 88 -7.27 4.08 -3.28
CA HIS A 88 -5.94 4.51 -3.75
C HIS A 88 -5.67 4.25 -5.22
N SER A 89 -6.52 3.46 -5.89
CA SER A 89 -6.38 3.14 -7.30
C SER A 89 -7.74 3.07 -7.98
N PRO A 90 -7.80 3.28 -9.30
CA PRO A 90 -9.05 3.16 -10.02
C PRO A 90 -9.44 1.71 -10.34
N TRP A 91 -8.50 0.77 -10.28
CA TRP A 91 -8.69 -0.63 -10.67
C TRP A 91 -9.41 -1.46 -9.60
N CYS A 92 -10.04 -2.53 -10.07
CA CYS A 92 -10.63 -3.57 -9.23
C CYS A 92 -9.81 -4.85 -9.39
N THR A 93 -9.51 -5.52 -8.29
CA THR A 93 -8.86 -6.84 -8.30
C THR A 93 -9.90 -7.93 -8.13
N ILE A 94 -10.01 -8.81 -9.12
CA ILE A 94 -10.99 -9.88 -9.12
C ILE A 94 -10.27 -11.20 -8.84
N VAL A 95 -10.55 -11.79 -7.69
CA VAL A 95 -9.99 -13.07 -7.26
C VAL A 95 -11.01 -14.15 -7.55
N LYS A 96 -10.64 -15.20 -8.29
CA LYS A 96 -11.53 -16.31 -8.64
C LYS A 96 -10.90 -17.64 -8.24
N ASN A 97 -11.69 -18.49 -7.59
CA ASN A 97 -11.33 -19.87 -7.29
C ASN A 97 -12.61 -20.71 -7.13
N GLU A 98 -12.85 -21.65 -8.04
CA GLU A 98 -14.04 -22.52 -8.02
C GLU A 98 -14.12 -23.39 -6.76
N ARG A 99 -12.99 -23.67 -6.11
CA ARG A 99 -12.92 -24.43 -4.86
C ARG A 99 -13.12 -23.56 -3.61
N GLY A 100 -13.35 -22.26 -3.79
CA GLY A 100 -13.48 -21.27 -2.74
C GLY A 100 -12.21 -20.43 -2.62
N VAL A 101 -12.36 -19.10 -2.62
CA VAL A 101 -11.24 -18.16 -2.52
C VAL A 101 -10.54 -18.32 -1.17
N THR A 102 -9.22 -18.55 -1.23
CA THR A 102 -8.35 -18.70 -0.07
C THR A 102 -7.61 -17.39 0.26
N MET A 103 -7.01 -17.36 1.45
CA MET A 103 -6.12 -16.28 1.88
C MET A 103 -4.92 -16.07 0.94
N ALA A 104 -4.34 -17.17 0.44
CA ALA A 104 -3.23 -17.14 -0.53
C ALA A 104 -3.66 -16.55 -1.88
N ASP A 105 -4.86 -16.90 -2.36
CA ASP A 105 -5.40 -16.40 -3.64
C ASP A 105 -5.53 -14.88 -3.62
N ILE A 106 -6.00 -14.31 -2.51
CA ILE A 106 -6.12 -12.86 -2.33
C ILE A 106 -4.75 -12.18 -2.44
N CYS A 107 -3.76 -12.65 -1.67
CA CYS A 107 -2.43 -12.03 -1.66
C CYS A 107 -1.77 -12.14 -3.03
N THR A 108 -1.84 -13.32 -3.64
CA THR A 108 -1.23 -13.60 -4.96
C THR A 108 -1.88 -12.77 -6.06
N GLN A 109 -3.21 -12.68 -6.07
CA GLN A 109 -3.92 -11.93 -7.11
C GLN A 109 -3.69 -10.42 -6.96
N ILE A 110 -3.70 -9.88 -5.74
CA ILE A 110 -3.36 -8.46 -5.50
C ILE A 110 -1.94 -8.18 -5.99
N TRP A 111 -0.98 -9.03 -5.66
CA TRP A 111 0.40 -8.86 -6.11
C TRP A 111 0.47 -8.83 -7.64
N LYS A 112 -0.02 -9.87 -8.32
CA LYS A 112 -0.02 -9.98 -9.79
C LYS A 112 -0.72 -8.81 -10.46
N ASP A 113 -1.91 -8.44 -9.99
CA ASP A 113 -2.68 -7.34 -10.57
C ASP A 113 -1.91 -6.01 -10.57
N TYR A 114 -1.07 -5.79 -9.55
CA TYR A 114 -0.30 -4.55 -9.41
C TYR A 114 1.09 -4.61 -10.03
N THR A 115 1.72 -5.79 -10.10
CA THR A 115 3.07 -5.94 -10.66
C THR A 115 3.12 -6.26 -12.14
N ASP A 116 2.10 -6.91 -12.67
CA ASP A 116 2.09 -7.42 -14.05
C ASP A 116 1.41 -6.45 -15.01
N ASN A 117 0.47 -5.64 -14.50
CA ASN A 117 -0.24 -4.65 -15.29
C ASN A 117 0.46 -3.29 -15.29
N THR A 118 0.52 -2.66 -16.46
CA THR A 118 1.00 -1.30 -16.64
C THR A 118 -0.14 -0.29 -16.54
N VAL A 119 0.20 0.92 -16.10
CA VAL A 119 -0.68 2.10 -16.15
C VAL A 119 -0.69 2.61 -17.58
N THR A 120 -1.87 2.86 -18.13
CA THR A 120 -2.01 3.45 -19.46
C THR A 120 -1.71 4.95 -19.44
N ASP A 121 -1.30 5.51 -20.59
CA ASP A 121 -1.01 6.94 -20.68
C ASP A 121 -2.23 7.81 -20.38
N ALA A 122 -3.43 7.35 -20.75
CA ALA A 122 -4.68 8.03 -20.43
C ALA A 122 -4.95 8.08 -18.93
N GLU A 123 -4.75 6.95 -18.23
CA GLU A 123 -4.87 6.90 -16.76
C GLU A 123 -3.83 7.80 -16.09
N PHE A 124 -2.59 7.79 -16.58
CA PHE A 124 -1.53 8.63 -16.05
C PHE A 124 -1.76 10.12 -16.32
N ALA A 125 -2.30 10.49 -17.48
CA ALA A 125 -2.67 11.86 -17.80
C ALA A 125 -3.86 12.37 -16.97
N SER A 126 -4.73 11.45 -16.50
CA SER A 126 -5.90 11.82 -15.70
C SER A 126 -5.57 12.31 -14.28
N VAL A 127 -4.37 11.99 -13.77
CA VAL A 127 -3.95 12.45 -12.43
C VAL A 127 -3.27 13.81 -12.48
N PRO A 128 -3.38 14.64 -11.42
CA PRO A 128 -2.72 15.94 -11.37
C PRO A 128 -1.20 15.85 -11.58
N PRO A 129 -0.55 16.86 -12.21
CA PRO A 129 0.89 16.83 -12.51
C PRO A 129 1.80 16.55 -11.30
N ARG A 130 1.41 17.06 -10.12
CA ARG A 130 2.12 16.77 -8.87
C ARG A 130 2.12 15.28 -8.50
N VAL A 131 0.99 14.60 -8.74
CA VAL A 131 0.85 13.15 -8.49
C VAL A 131 1.62 12.36 -9.54
N GLN A 132 1.56 12.77 -10.80
CA GLN A 132 2.37 12.18 -11.88
C GLN A 132 3.85 12.15 -11.50
N GLU A 133 4.40 13.27 -11.01
CA GLU A 133 5.78 13.36 -10.59
C GLU A 133 6.13 12.43 -9.43
N GLN A 134 5.22 12.29 -8.46
CA GLN A 134 5.40 11.33 -7.36
C GLN A 134 5.42 9.89 -7.88
N ILE A 135 4.55 9.53 -8.82
CA ILE A 135 4.54 8.21 -9.44
C ILE A 135 5.85 7.96 -10.20
N ARG A 136 6.35 8.94 -10.96
CA ARG A 136 7.66 8.84 -11.65
C ARG A 136 8.80 8.55 -10.68
N ARG A 137 8.89 9.31 -9.59
CA ARG A 137 9.92 9.11 -8.55
C ARG A 137 9.80 7.74 -7.89
N CYS A 138 8.58 7.30 -7.60
CA CYS A 138 8.36 5.97 -7.01
C CYS A 138 8.75 4.86 -7.97
N ALA A 139 8.40 4.98 -9.26
CA ALA A 139 8.79 4.01 -10.29
C ALA A 139 10.32 3.89 -10.42
N MET A 140 11.03 5.02 -10.42
CA MET A 140 12.50 5.02 -10.43
C MET A 140 13.07 4.34 -9.17
N HIS A 141 12.50 4.63 -8.00
CA HIS A 141 12.93 4.02 -6.74
C HIS A 141 12.69 2.50 -6.72
N ASN A 142 11.49 2.06 -7.12
CA ASN A 142 11.11 0.65 -7.13
C ASN A 142 11.95 -0.17 -8.11
N ARG A 143 12.28 0.40 -9.28
CA ARG A 143 13.20 -0.23 -10.24
C ARG A 143 14.59 -0.45 -9.66
N ASN A 144 15.14 0.57 -8.99
CA ASN A 144 16.44 0.46 -8.33
C ASN A 144 16.42 -0.57 -7.18
N ALA A 145 15.32 -0.62 -6.42
CA ALA A 145 15.14 -1.59 -5.34
C ALA A 145 15.03 -3.03 -5.87
N ALA A 146 14.34 -3.25 -7.00
CA ALA A 146 14.25 -4.57 -7.63
C ALA A 146 15.60 -5.09 -8.12
N VAL A 147 16.50 -4.20 -8.57
CA VAL A 147 17.86 -4.57 -9.01
C VAL A 147 18.77 -4.93 -7.82
N SER A 148 18.57 -4.31 -6.65
CA SER A 148 19.39 -4.53 -5.45
C SER A 148 19.11 -5.86 -4.72
N GLY A 149 18.06 -6.60 -5.07
CA GLY A 149 17.61 -7.80 -4.35
C GLY A 149 18.30 -9.13 -4.71
N GLY A 150 19.30 -9.15 -5.61
CA GLY A 150 19.93 -10.42 -5.98
C GLY A 150 20.91 -10.43 -7.16
N ALA A 151 21.32 -9.27 -7.69
CA ALA A 151 22.32 -9.23 -8.74
C ALA A 151 23.38 -8.18 -8.42
N TRP A 152 24.44 -8.60 -7.72
CA TRP A 152 25.72 -7.90 -7.58
C TRP A 152 26.48 -7.83 -8.93
N GLY A 153 25.80 -7.41 -10.00
CA GLY A 153 26.30 -7.55 -11.35
C GLY A 153 25.35 -6.98 -12.39
N ALA A 154 25.07 -5.68 -12.33
CA ALA A 154 24.76 -4.95 -13.55
C ALA A 154 25.52 -3.61 -13.53
N PRO A 155 26.28 -3.31 -14.61
CA PRO A 155 27.34 -2.32 -14.61
C PRO A 155 26.78 -0.93 -14.91
N TYR A 156 27.52 0.09 -14.48
CA TYR A 156 27.67 1.39 -15.13
C TYR A 156 26.44 2.00 -15.81
N TYR A 157 25.88 3.02 -15.16
CA TYR A 157 25.37 4.25 -15.76
C TYR A 157 25.30 4.24 -17.30
N SER A 158 24.22 3.68 -17.85
CA SER A 158 23.80 3.97 -19.21
C SER A 158 22.44 4.64 -19.12
N PRO A 159 22.26 5.88 -19.61
CA PRO A 159 21.00 6.57 -19.63
C PRO A 159 20.14 5.98 -20.76
N ALA A 160 19.78 4.69 -20.64
CA ALA A 160 18.83 4.08 -21.55
C ALA A 160 17.46 4.71 -21.29
N PRO A 161 16.74 5.15 -22.34
CA PRO A 161 15.41 5.72 -22.19
C PRO A 161 14.51 4.73 -21.45
N GLN A 162 13.73 5.26 -20.51
CA GLN A 162 12.83 4.49 -19.66
C GLN A 162 11.71 3.87 -20.51
N THR A 163 12.01 2.75 -21.16
CA THR A 163 11.11 2.07 -22.11
C THR A 163 10.07 1.18 -21.44
N GLY A 164 10.17 0.98 -20.12
CA GLY A 164 9.09 0.38 -19.34
C GLY A 164 8.09 1.46 -18.95
N GLY A 165 6.81 1.28 -19.29
CA GLY A 165 5.73 2.08 -18.71
C GLY A 165 5.69 1.98 -17.17
N PHE A 166 4.86 2.81 -16.54
CA PHE A 166 4.65 2.73 -15.08
C PHE A 166 3.85 1.47 -14.75
N LYS A 167 4.24 0.75 -13.69
CA LYS A 167 3.44 -0.38 -13.21
C LYS A 167 2.33 0.13 -12.30
N ARG A 168 1.24 -0.63 -12.17
CA ARG A 168 0.16 -0.28 -11.23
C ARG A 168 0.65 -0.19 -9.79
N VAL A 169 1.68 -0.94 -9.39
CA VAL A 169 2.29 -0.80 -8.06
C VAL A 169 2.94 0.56 -7.84
N ASP A 170 3.49 1.20 -8.89
CA ASP A 170 4.10 2.53 -8.78
C ASP A 170 3.04 3.62 -8.49
N TRP A 171 1.80 3.37 -8.92
CA TRP A 171 0.65 4.22 -8.60
C TRP A 171 0.40 4.34 -7.08
N LEU A 172 0.70 3.27 -6.34
CA LEU A 172 0.51 3.22 -4.89
C LEU A 172 1.53 4.09 -4.13
N ARG A 173 2.60 4.54 -4.80
CA ARG A 173 3.67 5.35 -4.22
C ARG A 173 4.28 4.65 -3.00
N GLU A 174 4.23 5.28 -1.83
CA GLU A 174 4.72 4.70 -0.58
C GLU A 174 3.77 3.64 0.01
N ARG A 175 2.54 3.49 -0.51
CA ARG A 175 1.51 2.65 0.09
C ARG A 175 1.53 1.21 -0.43
N THR A 176 2.67 0.54 -0.28
CA THR A 176 2.89 -0.80 -0.84
C THR A 176 2.58 -1.95 0.13
N PHE A 177 2.26 -1.64 1.39
CA PHE A 177 1.91 -2.66 2.38
C PHE A 177 0.40 -2.78 2.53
N PHE A 178 -0.06 -4.03 2.48
CA PHE A 178 -1.40 -4.43 2.84
C PHE A 178 -1.65 -4.15 4.33
N GLU A 179 -2.82 -3.61 4.66
CA GLU A 179 -3.21 -3.35 6.05
C GLU A 179 -4.38 -4.24 6.45
N THR A 180 -5.56 -3.92 5.93
CA THR A 180 -6.79 -4.64 6.24
C THR A 180 -7.76 -4.56 5.07
N LEU A 181 -8.70 -5.50 5.11
CA LEU A 181 -9.78 -5.69 4.18
C LEU A 181 -11.09 -5.56 4.95
N GLN A 182 -11.94 -4.61 4.55
CA GLN A 182 -13.20 -4.33 5.23
C GLN A 182 -14.36 -4.30 4.23
N ARG A 183 -15.52 -4.78 4.63
CA ARG A 183 -16.75 -4.63 3.84
C ARG A 183 -17.25 -3.19 3.96
N ASN A 184 -17.40 -2.50 2.83
CA ASN A 184 -17.97 -1.16 2.79
C ASN A 184 -18.88 -1.01 1.57
N ASP A 185 -20.16 -1.35 1.78
CA ASP A 185 -21.16 -1.36 0.73
C ASP A 185 -21.40 0.07 0.19
N ASN A 186 -21.34 1.11 1.02
CA ASN A 186 -21.53 2.49 0.58
C ASN A 186 -20.46 2.94 -0.42
N TYR A 187 -19.20 2.63 -0.13
CA TYR A 187 -18.08 2.94 -1.03
C TYR A 187 -18.16 2.11 -2.31
N ALA A 188 -18.53 0.83 -2.19
CA ALA A 188 -18.76 -0.03 -3.34
C ALA A 188 -19.81 0.54 -4.30
N ILE A 189 -20.94 0.99 -3.75
CA ILE A 189 -22.07 1.57 -4.50
C ILE A 189 -21.63 2.85 -5.21
N SER A 190 -20.94 3.75 -4.52
CA SER A 190 -20.48 5.01 -5.10
C SER A 190 -19.43 4.80 -6.18
N ARG A 191 -18.55 3.81 -6.01
CA ARG A 191 -17.46 3.54 -6.95
C ARG A 191 -17.91 2.79 -8.20
N LEU A 192 -18.79 1.81 -8.07
CA LEU A 192 -19.23 0.97 -9.19
C LEU A 192 -20.54 1.44 -9.83
N GLY A 193 -21.14 2.53 -9.34
CA GLY A 193 -22.29 3.20 -9.95
C GLY A 193 -23.60 2.41 -9.91
N ARG A 194 -23.61 1.28 -9.21
CA ARG A 194 -24.81 0.49 -8.95
C ARG A 194 -24.88 0.24 -7.46
N ARG A 195 -26.07 0.42 -6.87
CA ARG A 195 -26.46 -0.56 -5.85
C ARG A 195 -26.28 -1.89 -6.55
N THR A 196 -25.33 -2.70 -6.11
CA THR A 196 -25.53 -4.13 -6.22
C THR A 196 -26.79 -4.39 -5.39
N ALA A 197 -27.95 -4.08 -5.98
CA ALA A 197 -29.29 -4.38 -5.50
C ALA A 197 -29.49 -5.86 -5.77
N ILE A 198 -28.56 -6.62 -5.22
CA ILE A 198 -28.25 -8.02 -5.33
C ILE A 198 -27.10 -8.15 -4.32
N THR A 199 -27.45 -8.47 -3.08
CA THR A 199 -26.49 -8.76 -2.01
C THR A 199 -25.48 -9.78 -2.54
N ALA A 200 -24.18 -9.48 -2.43
CA ALA A 200 -23.03 -10.27 -2.84
C ALA A 200 -22.59 -10.17 -4.33
N PRO A 201 -21.48 -9.48 -4.55
CA PRO A 201 -20.20 -10.05 -4.18
C PRO A 201 -19.57 -9.33 -2.98
N PRO A 202 -18.61 -9.93 -2.26
CA PRO A 202 -17.89 -9.22 -1.21
C PRO A 202 -17.04 -8.16 -1.89
N ILE A 203 -17.51 -6.91 -1.85
CA ILE A 203 -16.71 -5.78 -2.24
C ILE A 203 -15.94 -5.35 -1.01
N ILE A 204 -14.66 -5.71 -1.02
CA ILE A 204 -13.78 -5.48 0.12
C ILE A 204 -12.92 -4.27 -0.18
N VAL A 205 -13.05 -3.25 0.66
CA VAL A 205 -12.20 -2.08 0.64
C VAL A 205 -10.89 -2.42 1.33
N HIS A 206 -9.81 -2.34 0.56
CA HIS A 206 -8.45 -2.50 1.05
C HIS A 206 -7.85 -1.15 1.43
N THR A 207 -7.35 -1.01 2.66
CA THR A 207 -6.60 0.16 3.12
C THR A 207 -5.10 -0.11 2.98
N LEU A 208 -4.35 0.80 2.35
CA LEU A 208 -2.90 0.64 2.18
C LEU A 208 -2.15 1.61 3.09
N LEU A 209 -1.10 1.12 3.77
CA LEU A 209 -0.24 1.94 4.62
C LEU A 209 1.02 2.40 3.89
N PRO A 210 1.46 3.65 4.08
CA PRO A 210 2.78 4.08 3.63
C PRO A 210 3.88 3.33 4.39
N VAL A 211 4.98 2.97 3.72
CA VAL A 211 6.13 2.22 4.30
C VAL A 211 6.60 2.82 5.63
N ARG A 212 6.66 4.15 5.74
CA ARG A 212 7.08 4.84 6.97
C ARG A 212 6.15 4.57 8.16
N HIS A 213 4.84 4.47 7.90
CA HIS A 213 3.87 4.17 8.95
C HIS A 213 3.91 2.70 9.37
N TYR A 214 4.22 1.79 8.44
CA TYR A 214 4.43 0.39 8.80
C TYR A 214 5.58 0.27 9.80
N ASN A 215 6.77 0.79 9.46
CA ASN A 215 7.93 0.77 10.36
C ASN A 215 7.59 1.43 11.71
N ASN A 216 6.96 2.61 11.73
CA ASN A 216 6.67 3.29 12.99
C ASN A 216 5.55 2.64 13.82
N ARG A 217 4.54 2.03 13.20
CA ARG A 217 3.40 1.43 13.93
C ARG A 217 3.83 0.16 14.67
N PHE A 218 4.79 -0.58 14.15
CA PHE A 218 5.29 -1.82 14.74
C PHE A 218 6.60 -1.67 15.52
N LEU A 219 7.24 -0.49 15.49
CA LEU A 219 8.33 -0.15 16.40
C LEU A 219 7.83 0.15 17.84
N PRO A 220 8.59 -0.24 18.89
CA PRO A 220 8.27 0.04 20.30
C PRO A 220 8.04 1.54 20.54
N ARG A 221 7.09 1.89 21.43
CA ARG A 221 6.85 3.29 21.87
C ARG A 221 8.13 3.98 22.34
N GLU A 222 9.02 3.23 22.98
CA GLU A 222 10.31 3.69 23.49
C GLU A 222 11.30 4.10 22.38
N LYS A 223 11.20 3.50 21.18
CA LYS A 223 12.02 3.89 20.01
C LYS A 223 11.37 4.98 19.15
N ARG A 224 10.08 5.31 19.37
CA ARG A 224 9.43 6.46 18.71
C ARG A 224 9.87 7.78 19.35
N ALA A 225 10.13 7.79 20.65
CA ALA A 225 10.56 8.99 21.37
C ALA A 225 11.99 9.44 21.04
N ILE A 226 12.86 8.52 20.58
CA ILE A 226 14.28 8.82 20.34
C ILE A 226 14.50 9.60 19.02
N LYS A 227 13.52 9.63 18.10
CA LYS A 227 13.70 10.31 16.80
C LYS A 227 13.21 11.76 16.76
N ASP A 228 12.36 12.18 17.71
CA ASP A 228 11.79 13.53 17.75
C ASP A 228 12.43 14.41 18.83
N GLY A 229 13.47 13.95 19.53
CA GLY A 229 14.08 14.73 20.60
C GLY A 229 15.47 14.27 21.00
N SER A 230 16.49 14.67 20.24
CA SER A 230 17.82 15.01 20.76
C SER A 230 18.78 15.32 19.60
N ASP A 231 18.84 16.59 19.20
CA ASP A 231 20.07 17.23 18.69
C ASP A 231 19.99 18.74 18.97
N TYR A 232 19.68 19.08 20.23
CA TYR A 232 20.16 20.31 20.85
C TYR A 232 21.36 19.91 21.71
N GLN A 233 22.49 19.62 21.06
CA GLN A 233 23.78 19.65 21.75
C GLN A 233 24.13 21.10 22.01
N SER A 234 23.91 21.50 23.26
CA SER A 234 24.49 22.65 23.92
C SER A 234 26.01 22.64 23.72
N GLN A 235 26.50 23.52 22.85
CA GLN A 235 27.92 23.85 22.80
C GLN A 235 28.31 24.59 24.10
N PRO A 236 29.46 24.25 24.73
CA PRO A 236 29.99 25.04 25.82
C PRO A 236 30.49 26.39 25.29
N ARG A 237 29.98 27.45 25.90
CA ARG A 237 30.36 28.85 25.70
C ARG A 237 31.79 29.03 26.22
N SER A 238 32.78 29.08 25.33
CA SER A 238 34.11 29.61 25.66
C SER A 238 34.21 31.02 25.08
N GLU A 239 34.21 31.99 25.99
CA GLU A 239 34.56 33.39 25.74
C GLU A 239 35.95 33.48 25.10
N ALA A 240 36.04 34.11 23.93
CA ALA A 240 37.28 34.69 23.45
C ALA A 240 36.94 35.95 22.64
N LEU A 241 37.21 37.06 23.30
CA LEU A 241 37.24 38.42 22.77
C LEU A 241 38.04 38.50 21.47
N HIS A 242 37.44 39.00 20.40
CA HIS A 242 38.11 39.92 19.47
C HIS A 242 37.08 40.72 18.66
N ALA A 243 36.86 41.96 19.12
CA ALA A 243 36.14 42.97 18.39
C ALA A 243 36.96 43.39 17.15
N LYS A 244 36.33 43.45 15.99
CA LYS A 244 36.76 44.32 14.89
C LYS A 244 35.57 45.12 14.35
N PRO A 245 35.79 46.38 13.96
CA PRO A 245 34.77 47.41 13.91
C PRO A 245 33.94 47.42 12.63
N TYR A 246 32.76 48.02 12.80
CA TYR A 246 31.80 48.50 11.81
C TYR A 246 32.45 49.20 10.61
N THR A 247 32.11 48.76 9.39
CA THR A 247 32.05 49.63 8.21
C THR A 247 30.70 49.43 7.54
N ARG A 248 29.91 50.50 7.63
CA ARG A 248 28.57 50.71 7.09
C ARG A 248 28.73 51.59 5.87
N GLU A 249 28.25 51.18 4.69
CA GLU A 249 28.18 51.96 3.44
C GLU A 249 27.23 51.20 2.45
N PRO A 250 26.59 51.84 1.46
CA PRO A 250 25.22 52.32 1.60
C PRO A 250 24.24 51.79 0.55
N ASN A 251 22.97 52.15 0.78
CA ASN A 251 21.78 51.96 -0.06
C ASN A 251 22.01 52.15 -1.58
N PHE A 252 21.47 51.23 -2.38
CA PHE A 252 21.17 51.45 -3.79
C PHE A 252 19.76 50.92 -4.12
N GLU A 253 18.83 51.86 -4.28
CA GLU A 253 17.62 51.77 -5.12
C GLU A 253 17.45 53.17 -5.75
N PRO A 254 16.61 53.38 -6.79
CA PRO A 254 16.20 52.52 -7.89
C PRO A 254 16.48 53.22 -9.24
N THR A 255 16.34 52.55 -10.39
CA THR A 255 16.27 53.26 -11.69
C THR A 255 15.07 52.80 -12.49
N LEU A 256 14.08 53.70 -12.53
CA LEU A 256 12.99 53.74 -13.49
C LEU A 256 13.51 54.29 -14.83
N LEU A 257 13.19 53.61 -15.93
CA LEU A 257 13.17 54.16 -17.30
C LEU A 257 11.91 53.56 -17.95
N SER A 258 10.80 54.27 -17.96
CA SER A 258 10.37 55.24 -18.98
C SER A 258 10.30 54.65 -20.40
N SER A 259 9.06 54.37 -20.81
CA SER A 259 8.41 54.80 -22.05
C SER A 259 9.21 54.77 -23.36
N ARG A 260 8.75 53.94 -24.31
CA ARG A 260 8.70 54.31 -25.73
C ARG A 260 7.49 53.70 -26.44
N THR A 261 6.53 54.58 -26.69
CA THR A 261 5.55 54.55 -27.77
C THR A 261 6.27 54.55 -29.13
N THR A 262 5.83 53.74 -30.09
CA THR A 262 5.63 54.14 -31.50
C THR A 262 4.93 53.04 -32.30
N LEU A 263 3.82 53.48 -32.92
CA LEU A 263 3.13 53.01 -34.15
C LEU A 263 2.49 51.62 -34.16
#